data_AF-A0A9D2HIJ7-F1
#
_entry.id   AF-A0A9D2HIJ7-F1
#
_cell.length_a   1.000
_cell.length_b   1.000
_cell.length_c   1.000
_cell.angle_alpha   90.00
_cell.angle_beta   90.00
_cell.angle_gamma   90.00
#
_symmetry.space_group_name_H-M   'P 1'
#
loop_
_entity.id
_entity.type
_entity.pdbx_description
1 polymer ?
#
loop_
_entity_poly.entity_id
_entity_poly.type
_entity_poly.pdbx_seq_one_letter_code
_entity_poly.pdbx_strand_id
1 'polypeptide(L)' 'MKKLKYSRQRESIKACLMACRDHPTADDIYMRIREEYPNISLGTVYRNLNLLVEIGEIQKL' A
#
# COMPACT_ATOMS: atom_id res chain seq x y z
N MET A 1 -1.70 19.38 -12.33
CA MET A 1 -1.66 18.14 -11.51
C MET A 1 -1.63 16.93 -12.43
N LYS A 2 -0.66 16.02 -12.28
CA LYS A 2 -0.62 14.77 -13.07
C LYS A 2 -1.81 13.89 -12.65
N LYS A 3 -2.61 13.44 -13.62
CA LYS A 3 -3.70 12.49 -13.38
C LYS A 3 -3.10 11.16 -12.93
N LEU A 4 -3.36 10.75 -11.69
CA LEU A 4 -2.93 9.46 -11.17
C LEU A 4 -3.68 8.33 -11.89
N LYS A 5 -2.93 7.42 -12.52
CA LYS A 5 -3.51 6.20 -13.07
C LYS A 5 -3.97 5.31 -11.93
N TYR A 6 -5.16 4.74 -12.08
CA TYR A 6 -5.66 3.70 -11.18
C TYR A 6 -4.70 2.50 -11.17
N SER A 7 -4.56 1.88 -10.00
CA SER A 7 -3.70 0.71 -9.78
C SER A 7 -4.37 -0.22 -8.78
N ARG A 8 -4.65 -1.46 -9.19
CA ARG A 8 -5.26 -2.48 -8.32
C ARG A 8 -4.39 -2.83 -7.12
N GLN A 9 -3.07 -2.93 -7.30
CA GLN A 9 -2.14 -3.17 -6.20
C GLN A 9 -2.18 -2.03 -5.18
N ARG A 10 -2.27 -0.77 -5.63
CA ARG A 10 -2.36 0.38 -4.73
C ARG A 10 -3.66 0.36 -3.93
N GLU A 11 -4.77 0.06 -4.59
CA GLU A 11 -6.07 -0.05 -3.94
C GLU A 11 -6.09 -1.19 -2.92
N SER A 12 -5.51 -2.34 -3.25
CA SER A 12 -5.43 -3.49 -2.34
C SER A 12 -4.55 -3.19 -1.12
N ILE A 13 -3.41 -2.51 -1.31
CA ILE A 13 -2.56 -2.02 -0.22
C ILE A 13 -3.34 -1.05 0.68
N LYS A 14 -4.08 -0.10 0.09
CA LYS A 14 -4.92 0.84 0.84
C LYS A 14 -6.02 0.12 1.62
N ALA A 15 -6.73 -0.81 0.99
CA ALA A 15 -7.77 -1.61 1.64
C ALA A 15 -7.23 -2.45 2.79
N CYS A 16 -6.05 -3.07 2.61
CA CYS A 16 -5.36 -3.82 3.66
C CYS A 16 -5.05 -2.93 4.87
N LEU A 17 -4.52 -1.71 4.64
CA LEU A 17 -4.29 -0.73 5.70
C LEU A 17 -5.58 -0.31 6.41
N MET A 18 -6.64 -0.03 5.66
CA MET A 18 -7.93 0.39 6.23
C MET A 18 -8.62 -0.72 7.05
N ALA A 19 -8.28 -1.99 6.80
CA ALA A 19 -8.75 -3.12 7.58
C ALA A 19 -7.95 -3.36 8.88
N CYS A 20 -6.77 -2.75 9.01
CA CYS A 20 -5.95 -2.84 10.23
C CYS A 20 -6.50 -1.91 11.32
N ARG A 21 -6.38 -2.34 12.58
CA ARG A 21 -6.74 -1.52 13.76
C ARG A 21 -5.53 -0.86 14.42
N ASP A 22 -4.35 -1.25 13.99
CA ASP A 22 -3.04 -0.80 14.40
C ASP A 22 -2.31 -0.10 13.24
N HIS A 23 -1.06 0.32 13.48
CA HIS A 23 -0.20 0.87 12.43
C HIS A 23 0.77 -0.22 11.95
N PRO A 24 0.39 -1.04 10.96
CA PRO A 24 1.22 -2.16 10.51
C PRO A 24 2.50 -1.65 9.84
N THR A 25 3.56 -2.47 9.90
CA THR A 25 4.79 -2.19 9.16
C THR A 25 4.60 -2.46 7.66
N ALA A 26 5.51 -1.94 6.83
CA ALA A 26 5.50 -2.23 5.40
C ALA A 26 5.70 -3.73 5.11
N ASP A 27 6.48 -4.43 5.95
CA ASP A 27 6.67 -5.88 5.88
C ASP A 27 5.38 -6.65 6.22
N ASP A 28 4.61 -6.20 7.23
CA ASP A 28 3.30 -6.80 7.55
C ASP A 28 2.33 -6.67 6.37
N ILE A 29 2.26 -5.47 5.77
CA ILE A 29 1.44 -5.23 4.58
C ILE A 29 1.93 -6.09 3.41
N TYR A 30 3.24 -6.20 3.20
CA TYR A 30 3.80 -7.04 2.15
C TYR A 30 3.41 -8.50 2.30
N MET A 31 3.52 -9.07 3.51
CA MET A 31 3.17 -10.46 3.74
C MET A 31 1.70 -10.75 3.44
N ARG A 32 0.79 -9.85 3.85
CA ARG A 32 -0.65 -9.97 3.55
C ARG A 32 -0.95 -9.81 2.07
N ILE A 33 -0.37 -8.79 1.43
CA ILE A 33 -0.62 -8.49 0.00
C ILE A 33 -0.04 -9.56 -0.91
N ARG A 34 1.03 -10.26 -0.52
CA ARG A 34 1.62 -11.34 -1.32
C ARG A 34 0.68 -12.55 -1.46
N GLU A 35 -0.29 -12.72 -0.56
CA GLU A 35 -1.31 -13.78 -0.69
C GLU A 35 -2.20 -13.55 -1.93
N GLU A 36 -2.54 -12.28 -2.23
CA GLU A 36 -3.32 -11.91 -3.41
C GLU A 36 -2.43 -11.63 -4.65
N TYR A 37 -1.24 -11.07 -4.43
CA TYR A 37 -0.27 -10.73 -5.47
C TYR A 37 1.07 -11.44 -5.24
N PRO A 38 1.21 -12.74 -5.57
CA PRO A 38 2.41 -13.53 -5.26
C PRO A 38 3.73 -12.97 -5.81
N ASN A 39 3.65 -12.25 -6.94
CA ASN A 39 4.80 -11.66 -7.63
C ASN A 39 5.09 -10.21 -7.22
N ILE A 40 4.37 -9.66 -6.23
CA ILE A 40 4.67 -8.32 -5.73
C ILE A 40 6.03 -8.32 -5.02
N SER A 41 6.81 -7.27 -5.24
CA SER A 41 8.04 -7.05 -4.47
C SER A 41 7.78 -6.09 -3.32
N LEU A 42 8.57 -6.22 -2.26
CA LEU A 42 8.55 -5.29 -1.13
C LEU A 42 8.77 -3.83 -1.61
N GLY A 43 9.66 -3.62 -2.58
CA GLY A 43 9.86 -2.31 -3.20
C GLY A 43 8.60 -1.73 -3.87
N THR A 44 7.72 -2.57 -4.43
CA THR A 44 6.42 -2.12 -4.94
C THR A 44 5.49 -1.68 -3.82
N VAL A 45 5.50 -2.38 -2.67
CA VAL A 45 4.71 -1.97 -1.49
C VAL A 45 5.17 -0.60 -1.00
N TYR A 46 6.48 -0.42 -0.76
CA TYR A 46 7.04 0.87 -0.33
C TYR A 46 6.69 2.03 -1.28
N ARG A 47 6.82 1.84 -2.59
CA ARG A 47 6.47 2.88 -3.58
C ARG A 47 4.99 3.28 -3.48
N ASN A 48 4.09 2.32 -3.30
CA ASN A 48 2.66 2.61 -3.17
C ASN A 48 2.33 3.27 -1.83
N LEU A 49 2.93 2.83 -0.72
CA LEU A 49 2.77 3.47 0.59
C LEU A 49 3.23 4.93 0.55
N ASN A 50 4.43 5.20 0.01
CA ASN A 50 4.95 6.56 -0.12
C ASN A 50 4.03 7.43 -0.99
N LEU A 51 3.52 6.90 -2.09
CA LEU A 51 2.58 7.62 -2.94
C LEU A 51 1.27 7.92 -2.21
N LEU A 52 0.73 6.98 -1.43
CA LEU A 52 -0.48 7.19 -0.63
C LEU A 52 -0.28 8.27 0.44
N VAL A 53 0.91 8.36 1.04
CA VAL A 53 1.29 9.45 1.95
C VAL A 53 1.36 10.79 1.21
N GLU A 54 2.03 10.83 0.05
CA GLU A 54 2.18 12.04 -0.77
C GLU A 54 0.84 12.65 -1.16
N ILE A 55 -0.16 11.81 -1.44
CA ILE A 55 -1.51 12.27 -1.79
C ILE A 55 -2.46 12.42 -0.60
N GLY A 56 -1.95 12.26 0.64
CA GLY A 56 -2.71 12.48 1.88
C GLY A 56 -3.77 11.41 2.20
N GLU A 57 -3.69 10.24 1.58
CA GLU A 57 -4.65 9.15 1.78
C GLU A 57 -4.31 8.28 3.00
N ILE A 58 -3.04 8.24 3.40
CA ILE A 58 -2.56 7.58 4.62
C ILE A 58 -1.53 8.48 5.29
N GLN A 59 -1.24 8.19 6.56
CA GLN A 59 -0.16 8.85 7.29
C GLN A 59 0.94 7.85 7.60
N LYS A 60 2.18 8.33 7.63
CA LYS A 60 3.34 7.59 8.13
C LYS A 60 3.63 8.08 9.55
N LEU A 61 4.03 7.17 10.44
CA LEU A 61 4.57 7.52 11.77
C LEU A 61 5.96 8.16 11.67
#